data_AF-A0AAV5JE92-F1
#
_entry.id   AF-A0AAV5JE92-F1
#
_cell.length_a   1.000
_cell.length_b   1.000
_cell.length_c   1.000
_cell.angle_alpha   90.00
_cell.angle_beta   90.00
_cell.angle_gamma   90.00
#
_symmetry.space_group_name_H-M   'P 1'
#
loop_
_entity.id
_entity.type
_entity.pdbx_description
1 polymer ?
#
loop_
_entity_poly.entity_id
_entity_poly.type
_entity_poly.pdbx_seq_one_letter_code
_entity_poly.pdbx_strand_id
1 'polypeptide(L)'
;MNPLHLPGSFFFFIIITFALIHAPKFASSVDEGYVNCNRAFACGNIENIGYPFWGSGRPDYCGFPGFELNCSDSMPEITIMSATYHVLGINNETRVLTVARTDYLDNLCPTFLINTTRNPDLFEFTSDTQVINLYYHCPPPPTPIPNEETEFFSNFTCNINTTTLSGYFLTRNLSELAGLASIATEISASLGSCDNLVVLAANQSEIQSVETSQNLRWENLIEALAKGFGLQWNANNSLCGRCRSSGGQCGYNTVSNKFSCYCTDRPYDTVCPTPTGYVNCNRTFACGNIENIGYPFWGLGRPDYCGFPGFQLNCGDSNPEITIMSATYHVLGINNESRLLTLAIADYLDNPCPTSLINTTLNPDLFEFTPDTQDINLYYHCPQIPNQDIGSIINFTCNVNSTNFSGVYLYTNRSEIQSVEASPNPSGENLVEALAKGFGLQWNANNSLCDWCRGSGGKCG
;
A
#
# COMPACT_ATOMS: atom_id res chain seq x y z
N MET A 1 60.16 -24.84 25.45
CA MET A 1 58.74 -24.50 25.17
C MET A 1 58.74 -23.14 24.52
N ASN A 2 58.69 -23.08 23.19
CA ASN A 2 58.55 -21.82 22.45
C ASN A 2 57.05 -21.49 22.34
N PRO A 3 56.61 -20.26 22.62
CA PRO A 3 55.23 -19.88 22.38
C PRO A 3 55.04 -19.71 20.87
N LEU A 4 54.09 -20.45 20.31
CA LEU A 4 53.59 -20.25 18.96
C LEU A 4 52.89 -18.89 18.89
N HIS A 5 53.56 -17.93 18.27
CA HIS A 5 52.97 -16.65 17.89
C HIS A 5 52.01 -16.90 16.73
N LEU A 6 50.69 -16.92 17.00
CA LEU A 6 49.70 -16.82 15.93
C LEU A 6 49.73 -15.40 15.34
N PRO A 7 49.80 -15.23 14.01
CA PRO A 7 49.82 -13.92 13.39
C PRO A 7 48.45 -13.27 13.51
N GLY A 8 48.40 -12.02 13.99
CA GLY A 8 47.18 -11.23 14.19
C GLY A 8 46.30 -11.05 12.95
N SER A 9 46.80 -11.42 11.76
CA SER A 9 46.02 -11.48 10.52
C SER A 9 44.87 -12.50 10.58
N PHE A 10 45.02 -13.61 11.31
CA PHE A 10 43.98 -14.65 11.39
C PHE A 10 42.75 -14.21 12.19
N PHE A 11 42.93 -13.36 13.22
CA PHE A 11 41.83 -12.78 13.98
C PHE A 11 41.06 -11.71 13.18
N PHE A 12 41.73 -11.00 12.28
CA PHE A 12 41.11 -9.96 11.45
C PHE A 12 40.11 -10.57 10.44
N PHE A 13 40.44 -11.72 9.84
CA PHE A 13 39.53 -12.44 8.95
C PHE A 13 38.32 -13.04 9.66
N ILE A 14 38.45 -13.49 10.92
CA ILE A 14 37.33 -14.00 11.73
C ILE A 14 36.37 -12.86 12.11
N ILE A 15 36.89 -11.67 12.42
CA ILE A 15 36.06 -10.49 12.75
C ILE A 15 35.30 -9.98 11.51
N ILE A 16 35.95 -9.93 10.34
CA ILE A 16 35.29 -9.50 9.08
C ILE A 16 34.21 -10.51 8.65
N THR A 17 34.47 -11.82 8.79
CA THR A 17 33.47 -12.85 8.48
C THR A 17 32.31 -12.82 9.47
N PHE A 18 32.54 -12.62 10.76
CA PHE A 18 31.46 -12.40 11.74
C PHE A 18 30.67 -11.11 11.46
N ALA A 19 31.32 -10.01 11.06
CA ALA A 19 30.68 -8.74 10.72
C ALA A 19 29.80 -8.84 9.46
N LEU A 20 30.17 -9.67 8.48
CA LEU A 20 29.37 -9.93 7.27
C LEU A 20 28.17 -10.86 7.54
N ILE A 21 28.26 -11.74 8.55
CA ILE A 21 27.14 -12.61 8.96
C ILE A 21 26.17 -11.88 9.90
N HIS A 22 26.65 -10.87 10.65
CA HIS A 22 25.85 -10.03 11.55
C HIS A 22 25.49 -8.65 10.96
N ALA A 23 25.82 -8.39 9.70
CA ALA A 23 25.21 -7.28 8.98
C ALA A 23 23.70 -7.54 9.02
N PRO A 24 22.89 -6.64 9.60
CA PRO A 24 21.45 -6.79 9.56
C PRO A 24 21.07 -6.86 8.09
N LYS A 25 20.58 -8.02 7.66
CA LYS A 25 19.83 -8.10 6.42
C LYS A 25 18.65 -7.16 6.63
N PHE A 26 18.74 -5.93 6.13
CA PHE A 26 17.59 -5.06 5.92
C PHE A 26 16.75 -5.69 4.81
N ALA A 27 16.18 -6.87 5.07
CA ALA A 27 14.93 -7.23 4.46
C ALA A 27 13.91 -6.34 5.15
N SER A 28 13.37 -5.35 4.45
CA SER A 28 12.14 -4.71 4.88
C SER A 28 11.08 -5.82 4.96
N SER A 29 10.91 -6.43 6.13
CA SER A 29 9.85 -7.40 6.34
C SER A 29 8.54 -6.66 6.17
N VAL A 30 7.72 -7.10 5.22
CA VAL A 30 6.38 -6.55 5.04
C VAL A 30 5.63 -6.71 6.37
N ASP A 31 4.95 -5.65 6.81
CA ASP A 31 4.15 -5.69 8.04
C ASP A 31 3.18 -6.87 8.02
N GLU A 32 3.14 -7.62 9.11
CA GLU A 32 2.30 -8.82 9.21
C GLU A 32 0.81 -8.47 9.14
N GLY A 33 0.40 -7.35 9.75
CA GLY A 33 -0.98 -6.88 9.68
C GLY A 33 -1.39 -6.53 8.24
N TYR A 34 -0.47 -5.96 7.46
CA TYR A 34 -0.70 -5.72 6.03
C TYR A 34 -1.00 -7.03 5.29
N VAL A 35 -0.18 -8.06 5.51
CA VAL A 35 -0.35 -9.36 4.84
C VAL A 35 -1.63 -10.07 5.27
N ASN A 36 -1.89 -10.12 6.59
CA ASN A 36 -3.00 -10.87 7.15
C ASN A 36 -4.35 -10.21 6.86
N CYS A 37 -4.42 -8.88 6.93
CA CYS A 37 -5.69 -8.17 6.74
C CYS A 37 -6.09 -7.97 5.28
N ASN A 38 -5.16 -8.19 4.33
CA ASN A 38 -5.42 -8.19 2.90
C ASN A 38 -6.26 -9.39 2.42
N ARG A 39 -6.26 -10.50 3.16
CA ARG A 39 -6.93 -11.73 2.72
C ARG A 39 -8.40 -11.74 3.11
N ALA A 40 -9.29 -11.69 2.12
CA ALA A 40 -10.69 -12.00 2.36
C ALA A 40 -10.86 -13.44 2.87
N PHE A 41 -11.90 -13.70 3.63
CA PHE A 41 -12.22 -15.02 4.18
C PHE A 41 -13.64 -15.44 3.80
N ALA A 42 -13.93 -16.72 3.97
CA ALA A 42 -15.27 -17.28 3.82
C ALA A 42 -15.80 -17.68 5.20
N CYS A 43 -17.12 -17.55 5.36
CA CYS A 43 -17.85 -17.94 6.56
C CYS A 43 -19.14 -18.59 6.10
N GLY A 44 -19.33 -19.88 6.39
CA GLY A 44 -20.50 -20.63 5.92
C GLY A 44 -20.70 -20.52 4.40
N ASN A 45 -21.88 -20.04 3.99
CA ASN A 45 -22.25 -19.80 2.60
C ASN A 45 -21.85 -18.41 2.04
N ILE A 46 -21.18 -17.56 2.82
CA ILE A 46 -20.78 -16.21 2.40
C ILE A 46 -19.27 -16.18 2.14
N GLU A 47 -18.89 -15.77 0.93
CA GLU A 47 -17.51 -15.64 0.49
C GLU A 47 -17.04 -14.18 0.43
N ASN A 48 -15.73 -13.98 0.25
CA ASN A 48 -15.11 -12.68 0.04
C ASN A 48 -15.38 -11.65 1.16
N ILE A 49 -15.44 -12.13 2.40
CA ILE A 49 -15.67 -11.30 3.59
C ILE A 49 -14.35 -10.60 3.97
N GLY A 50 -14.41 -9.31 4.31
CA GLY A 50 -13.27 -8.54 4.78
C GLY A 50 -13.67 -7.53 5.85
N TYR A 51 -12.78 -6.57 6.13
CA TYR A 51 -13.07 -5.49 7.09
C TYR A 51 -14.44 -4.82 6.80
N PRO A 52 -15.33 -4.68 7.79
CA PRO A 52 -15.03 -4.72 9.23
C PRO A 52 -15.11 -6.09 9.90
N PHE A 53 -15.49 -7.14 9.19
CA PHE A 53 -15.71 -8.46 9.77
C PHE A 53 -14.40 -9.22 10.00
N TRP A 54 -14.40 -10.05 11.04
CA TRP A 54 -13.31 -10.95 11.41
C TRP A 54 -13.86 -12.23 12.03
N GLY A 55 -13.01 -13.21 12.32
CA GLY A 55 -13.42 -14.56 12.72
C GLY A 55 -12.94 -15.62 11.71
N SER A 56 -13.26 -16.89 11.94
CA SER A 56 -12.85 -18.02 11.06
C SER A 56 -11.34 -18.04 10.73
N GLY A 57 -10.49 -17.69 11.70
CA GLY A 57 -9.04 -17.59 11.52
C GLY A 57 -8.53 -16.28 10.93
N ARG A 58 -9.41 -15.34 10.53
CA ARG A 58 -9.03 -13.94 10.30
C ARG A 58 -8.81 -13.24 11.66
N PRO A 59 -7.61 -12.71 11.94
CA PRO A 59 -7.29 -12.11 13.23
C PRO A 59 -8.24 -10.97 13.62
N ASP A 60 -8.45 -10.80 14.93
CA ASP A 60 -9.29 -9.76 15.52
C ASP A 60 -8.85 -8.35 15.14
N TYR A 61 -7.54 -8.12 15.08
CA TYR A 61 -6.96 -6.86 14.64
C TYR A 61 -7.21 -6.54 13.16
N CYS A 62 -7.71 -7.48 12.35
CA CYS A 62 -8.11 -7.25 10.96
C CYS A 62 -9.58 -6.87 10.77
N GLY A 63 -10.33 -6.73 11.86
CA GLY A 63 -11.73 -6.31 11.87
C GLY A 63 -12.03 -5.29 12.96
N PHE A 64 -13.29 -4.89 13.07
CA PHE A 64 -13.74 -3.90 14.05
C PHE A 64 -14.43 -4.61 15.24
N PRO A 65 -14.29 -4.13 16.49
CA PRO A 65 -14.99 -4.70 17.63
C PRO A 65 -16.51 -4.73 17.42
N GLY A 66 -17.14 -5.87 17.71
CA GLY A 66 -18.58 -6.08 17.48
C GLY A 66 -18.95 -6.60 16.07
N PHE A 67 -17.97 -6.93 15.23
CA PHE A 67 -18.15 -7.54 13.90
C PHE A 67 -17.54 -8.94 13.79
N GLU A 68 -17.39 -9.64 14.92
CA GLU A 68 -16.95 -11.04 14.92
C GLU A 68 -18.04 -11.93 14.32
N LEU A 69 -17.65 -12.76 13.36
CA LEU A 69 -18.51 -13.79 12.78
C LEU A 69 -18.13 -15.17 13.33
N ASN A 70 -19.12 -15.89 13.84
CA ASN A 70 -19.00 -17.29 14.15
C ASN A 70 -19.36 -18.11 12.90
N CYS A 71 -18.42 -18.95 12.46
CA CYS A 71 -18.51 -19.73 11.22
C CYS A 71 -18.44 -21.24 11.48
N SER A 72 -18.76 -21.67 12.71
CA SER A 72 -18.67 -23.08 13.10
C SER A 72 -19.69 -23.95 12.35
N ASP A 73 -20.82 -23.35 11.96
CA ASP A 73 -21.89 -24.01 11.22
C ASP A 73 -21.97 -23.48 9.77
N SER A 74 -22.82 -24.13 8.95
CA SER A 74 -23.03 -23.72 7.55
C SER A 74 -23.65 -22.33 7.40
N MET A 75 -24.34 -21.85 8.44
CA MET A 75 -24.96 -20.53 8.48
C MET A 75 -24.13 -19.62 9.40
N PRO A 76 -23.53 -18.54 8.88
CA PRO A 76 -22.78 -17.60 9.69
C PRO A 76 -23.62 -16.96 10.78
N GLU A 77 -23.03 -16.72 11.95
CA GLU A 77 -23.69 -16.06 13.06
C GLU A 77 -22.94 -14.81 13.52
N ILE A 78 -23.69 -13.83 14.02
CA ILE A 78 -23.19 -12.65 14.69
C ILE A 78 -24.02 -12.36 15.93
N THR A 79 -23.36 -12.00 17.03
CA THR A 79 -24.05 -11.53 18.24
C THR A 79 -24.02 -10.01 18.28
N ILE A 80 -25.19 -9.40 18.32
CA ILE A 80 -25.35 -7.94 18.45
C ILE A 80 -26.07 -7.67 19.76
N MET A 81 -25.41 -6.91 20.64
CA MET A 81 -25.86 -6.70 22.02
C MET A 81 -26.02 -8.06 22.73
N SER A 82 -27.25 -8.48 23.03
CA SER A 82 -27.55 -9.72 23.75
C SER A 82 -28.18 -10.80 22.88
N ALA A 83 -28.41 -10.54 21.59
CA ALA A 83 -29.10 -11.45 20.68
C ALA A 83 -28.17 -12.00 19.60
N THR A 84 -28.38 -13.26 19.23
CA THR A 84 -27.64 -13.95 18.16
C THR A 84 -28.47 -14.00 16.89
N TYR A 85 -27.83 -13.69 15.78
CA TYR A 85 -28.46 -13.62 14.48
C TYR A 85 -27.71 -14.48 13.47
N HIS A 86 -28.43 -15.14 12.57
CA HIS A 86 -27.85 -15.62 11.34
C HIS A 86 -27.58 -14.44 10.40
N VAL A 87 -26.41 -14.44 9.76
CA VAL A 87 -26.07 -13.48 8.71
C VAL A 87 -26.52 -14.05 7.38
N LEU A 88 -27.51 -13.40 6.78
CA LEU A 88 -28.09 -13.81 5.50
C LEU A 88 -27.34 -13.18 4.32
N GLY A 89 -26.69 -12.03 4.53
CA GLY A 89 -25.95 -11.36 3.48
C GLY A 89 -25.13 -10.17 3.97
N ILE A 90 -24.03 -9.91 3.27
CA ILE A 90 -23.12 -8.79 3.51
C ILE A 90 -22.97 -8.02 2.20
N ASN A 91 -23.45 -6.77 2.14
CA ASN A 91 -23.24 -5.89 1.01
C ASN A 91 -22.24 -4.79 1.36
N ASN A 92 -21.00 -4.93 0.88
CA ASN A 92 -19.91 -3.99 1.16
C ASN A 92 -20.08 -2.61 0.51
N GLU A 93 -20.82 -2.51 -0.60
CA GLU A 93 -21.02 -1.25 -1.31
C GLU A 93 -21.99 -0.35 -0.56
N THR A 94 -23.15 -0.90 -0.19
CA THR A 94 -24.20 -0.19 0.56
C THR A 94 -23.97 -0.20 2.06
N ARG A 95 -23.04 -1.03 2.52
CA ARG A 95 -22.69 -1.28 3.93
C ARG A 95 -23.88 -1.83 4.72
N VAL A 96 -24.62 -2.76 4.12
CA VAL A 96 -25.81 -3.37 4.72
C VAL A 96 -25.55 -4.83 5.08
N LEU A 97 -25.69 -5.13 6.37
CA LEU A 97 -25.65 -6.46 6.94
C LEU A 97 -27.10 -6.94 7.10
N THR A 98 -27.46 -8.03 6.43
CA THR A 98 -28.80 -8.62 6.54
C THR A 98 -28.78 -9.75 7.54
N VAL A 99 -29.64 -9.68 8.55
CA VAL A 99 -29.64 -10.60 9.69
C VAL A 99 -31.03 -11.11 10.04
N ALA A 100 -31.12 -12.34 10.54
CA ALA A 100 -32.34 -12.91 11.10
C ALA A 100 -32.09 -13.47 12.51
N ARG A 101 -33.01 -13.20 13.43
CA ARG A 101 -32.93 -13.68 14.82
C ARG A 101 -33.03 -15.20 14.86
N THR A 102 -32.00 -15.85 15.40
CA THR A 102 -31.91 -17.33 15.43
C THR A 102 -33.02 -17.99 16.24
N ASP A 103 -33.47 -17.35 17.31
CA ASP A 103 -34.47 -17.86 18.25
C ASP A 103 -35.93 -17.66 17.80
N TYR A 104 -36.14 -17.14 16.58
CA TYR A 104 -37.45 -16.86 15.99
C TYR A 104 -37.66 -17.49 14.60
N LEU A 105 -36.78 -18.40 14.18
CA LEU A 105 -36.84 -19.02 12.84
C LEU A 105 -37.85 -20.16 12.71
N ASP A 106 -38.12 -20.86 13.82
CA ASP A 106 -39.01 -22.03 13.81
C ASP A 106 -40.34 -21.76 14.52
N ASN A 107 -40.35 -20.87 15.50
CA ASN A 107 -41.53 -20.54 16.31
C ASN A 107 -41.39 -19.16 16.96
N LEU A 108 -42.49 -18.63 17.50
CA LEU A 108 -42.53 -17.34 18.20
C LEU A 108 -42.30 -17.46 19.71
N CYS A 109 -41.67 -18.54 20.19
CA CYS A 109 -41.59 -18.91 21.60
C CYS A 109 -40.14 -19.17 22.03
N PRO A 110 -39.27 -18.15 22.07
CA PRO A 110 -37.88 -18.34 22.44
C PRO A 110 -37.75 -18.72 23.92
N THR A 111 -36.60 -19.29 24.28
CA THR A 111 -36.30 -19.62 25.69
C THR A 111 -36.13 -18.35 26.55
N PHE A 112 -35.61 -17.27 25.95
CA PHE A 112 -35.37 -16.01 26.64
C PHE A 112 -36.02 -14.86 25.87
N LEU A 113 -36.82 -14.05 26.58
CA LEU A 113 -37.50 -12.89 26.01
C LEU A 113 -36.55 -11.68 26.00
N ILE A 114 -35.83 -11.49 24.89
CA ILE A 114 -34.88 -10.39 24.71
C ILE A 114 -35.25 -9.51 23.50
N ASN A 115 -35.22 -8.19 23.72
CA ASN A 115 -35.48 -7.21 22.67
C ASN A 115 -34.39 -7.22 21.60
N THR A 116 -34.83 -7.10 20.35
CA THR A 116 -33.95 -6.75 19.23
C THR A 116 -33.47 -5.32 19.44
N THR A 117 -32.21 -5.20 19.84
CA THR A 117 -31.59 -3.90 20.16
C THR A 117 -30.42 -3.67 19.23
N ARG A 118 -30.45 -2.54 18.55
CA ARG A 118 -29.34 -2.04 17.75
C ARG A 118 -28.21 -1.53 18.65
N ASN A 119 -26.94 -1.78 18.30
CA ASN A 119 -25.86 -0.96 18.83
C ASN A 119 -25.84 0.40 18.07
N PRO A 120 -26.17 1.52 18.74
CA PRO A 120 -26.34 2.83 18.08
C PRO A 120 -25.04 3.38 17.49
N ASP A 121 -23.88 2.93 17.99
CA ASP A 121 -22.59 3.38 17.48
C ASP A 121 -22.20 2.63 16.19
N LEU A 122 -22.78 1.45 15.95
CA LEU A 122 -22.33 0.53 14.90
C LEU A 122 -23.33 0.27 13.76
N PHE A 123 -24.65 0.29 13.97
CA PHE A 123 -25.58 -0.42 13.05
C PHE A 123 -26.93 0.24 12.70
N GLU A 124 -27.07 1.25 11.87
CA GLU A 124 -28.40 1.88 11.66
C GLU A 124 -29.43 0.91 11.06
N PHE A 125 -30.69 0.97 11.47
CA PHE A 125 -31.74 0.22 10.76
C PHE A 125 -31.87 0.77 9.34
N THR A 126 -31.99 -0.12 8.35
CA THR A 126 -32.26 0.31 6.98
C THR A 126 -33.66 0.88 6.82
N SER A 127 -33.92 1.62 5.74
CA SER A 127 -35.24 2.21 5.49
C SER A 127 -36.36 1.19 5.31
N ASP A 128 -36.03 -0.03 4.90
CA ASP A 128 -37.00 -1.15 4.79
C ASP A 128 -37.10 -1.92 6.11
N THR A 129 -36.51 -1.48 7.22
CA THR A 129 -36.62 -2.20 8.50
C THR A 129 -37.80 -1.67 9.32
N GLN A 130 -38.70 -2.56 9.73
CA GLN A 130 -39.85 -2.28 10.58
C GLN A 130 -39.75 -3.04 11.91
N VAL A 131 -40.18 -2.40 12.99
CA VAL A 131 -40.27 -3.02 14.31
C VAL A 131 -41.62 -3.70 14.52
N ILE A 132 -41.61 -4.86 15.20
CA ILE A 132 -42.77 -5.70 15.44
C ILE A 132 -42.84 -5.99 16.93
N ASN A 133 -44.02 -5.87 17.53
CA ASN A 133 -44.22 -6.08 18.96
C ASN A 133 -44.86 -7.44 19.21
N LEU A 134 -44.19 -8.28 20.01
CA LEU A 134 -44.71 -9.56 20.46
C LEU A 134 -44.95 -9.49 21.97
N TYR A 135 -46.17 -9.80 22.38
CA TYR A 135 -46.62 -9.78 23.77
C TYR A 135 -46.81 -11.21 24.26
N TYR A 136 -46.30 -11.50 25.46
CA TYR A 136 -46.27 -12.85 26.02
C TYR A 136 -46.94 -12.89 27.38
N HIS A 137 -47.42 -14.08 27.75
CA HIS A 137 -48.15 -14.34 29.00
C HIS A 137 -49.36 -13.42 29.13
N CYS A 138 -50.16 -13.37 28.06
CA CYS A 138 -51.34 -12.53 28.01
C CYS A 138 -52.55 -13.27 28.59
N PRO A 139 -53.37 -12.61 29.44
CA PRO A 139 -54.64 -13.17 29.86
C PRO A 139 -55.63 -13.26 28.68
N PRO A 140 -56.70 -14.07 28.79
CA PRO A 140 -57.78 -14.09 27.81
C PRO A 140 -58.37 -12.67 27.66
N PRO A 141 -58.70 -12.23 26.44
CA PRO A 141 -59.23 -10.90 26.23
C PRO A 141 -60.63 -10.79 26.89
N PRO A 142 -60.97 -9.63 27.48
CA PRO A 142 -62.24 -9.45 28.19
C PRO A 142 -63.46 -9.52 27.25
N THR A 143 -63.27 -9.20 25.97
CA THR A 143 -64.25 -9.31 24.88
C THR A 143 -63.65 -10.07 23.69
N PRO A 144 -64.43 -10.91 22.97
CA PRO A 144 -63.97 -11.51 21.72
C PRO A 144 -63.69 -10.42 20.68
N ILE A 145 -62.45 -10.32 20.22
CA ILE A 145 -62.05 -9.36 19.18
C ILE A 145 -62.59 -9.88 17.83
N PRO A 146 -63.40 -9.10 17.08
CA PRO A 146 -63.94 -9.53 15.79
C PRO A 146 -62.84 -9.83 14.77
N ASN A 147 -62.90 -11.01 14.14
CA ASN A 147 -61.88 -11.47 13.18
C ASN A 147 -61.74 -10.55 11.94
N GLU A 148 -62.79 -9.82 11.57
CA GLU A 148 -62.83 -9.00 10.35
C GLU A 148 -62.01 -7.69 10.44
N GLU A 149 -61.52 -7.29 11.62
CA GLU A 149 -60.75 -6.05 11.83
C GLU A 149 -59.30 -6.30 12.33
N THR A 150 -58.78 -7.52 12.14
CA THR A 150 -57.48 -7.99 12.67
C THR A 150 -56.34 -7.97 11.63
N GLU A 151 -56.33 -6.97 10.74
CA GLU A 151 -55.36 -6.87 9.63
C GLU A 151 -53.88 -6.74 10.05
N PHE A 152 -53.61 -6.45 11.33
CA PHE A 152 -52.25 -6.19 11.87
C PHE A 152 -52.00 -6.82 13.24
N PHE A 153 -53.00 -7.52 13.79
CA PHE A 153 -53.01 -8.06 15.15
C PHE A 153 -53.45 -9.52 15.10
N SER A 154 -52.67 -10.44 15.63
CA SER A 154 -53.07 -11.84 15.71
C SER A 154 -52.48 -12.52 16.93
N ASN A 155 -53.08 -13.64 17.31
CA ASN A 155 -52.65 -14.42 18.46
C ASN A 155 -51.69 -15.54 18.05
N PHE A 156 -50.93 -16.01 19.02
CA PHE A 156 -50.14 -17.23 18.93
C PHE A 156 -50.14 -17.91 20.30
N THR A 157 -49.74 -19.18 20.32
CA THR A 157 -49.67 -19.95 21.56
C THR A 157 -48.30 -20.57 21.73
N CYS A 158 -47.73 -20.43 22.92
CA CYS A 158 -46.52 -21.12 23.33
C CYS A 158 -46.88 -22.28 24.25
N ASN A 159 -46.52 -23.49 23.85
CA ASN A 159 -46.68 -24.68 24.69
C ASN A 159 -45.37 -24.96 25.43
N ILE A 160 -45.29 -24.52 26.68
CA ILE A 160 -44.15 -24.78 27.55
C ILE A 160 -44.55 -25.91 28.50
N ASN A 161 -43.98 -27.10 28.32
CA ASN A 161 -44.34 -28.31 29.07
C ASN A 161 -45.85 -28.62 28.98
N THR A 162 -46.59 -28.47 30.08
CA THR A 162 -48.05 -28.70 30.15
C THR A 162 -48.86 -27.41 30.21
N THR A 163 -48.20 -26.24 30.15
CA THR A 163 -48.85 -24.93 30.19
C THR A 163 -48.89 -24.32 28.80
N THR A 164 -50.09 -24.01 28.32
CA THR A 164 -50.30 -23.22 27.11
C THR A 164 -50.39 -21.75 27.49
N LEU A 165 -49.45 -20.96 27.00
CA LEU A 165 -49.40 -19.52 27.18
C LEU A 165 -49.88 -18.84 25.91
N SER A 166 -50.78 -17.86 26.06
CA SER A 166 -51.24 -17.05 24.94
C SER A 166 -50.34 -15.84 24.76
N GLY A 167 -50.08 -15.49 23.51
CA GLY A 167 -49.38 -14.28 23.11
C GLY A 167 -50.08 -13.61 21.94
N TYR A 168 -49.73 -12.35 21.72
CA TYR A 168 -50.23 -11.56 20.59
C TYR A 168 -49.07 -10.89 19.89
N PHE A 169 -49.15 -10.76 18.57
CA PHE A 169 -48.22 -9.93 17.82
C PHE A 169 -48.96 -8.80 17.12
N LEU A 170 -48.26 -7.68 17.01
CA LEU A 170 -48.73 -6.46 16.38
C LEU A 170 -47.67 -6.02 15.37
N THR A 171 -48.04 -5.98 14.08
CA THR A 171 -47.12 -5.64 12.99
C THR A 171 -46.93 -4.14 12.82
N ARG A 172 -47.91 -3.30 13.20
CA ARG A 172 -47.84 -1.84 13.11
C ARG A 172 -48.01 -1.17 14.47
N ASN A 173 -47.54 0.06 14.64
CA ASN A 173 -47.74 0.74 15.93
C ASN A 173 -49.24 1.02 16.17
N LEU A 174 -49.71 0.87 17.42
CA LEU A 174 -51.06 1.28 17.86
C LEU A 174 -51.40 2.71 17.45
N SER A 175 -50.43 3.63 17.50
CA SER A 175 -50.60 5.03 17.10
C SER A 175 -50.85 5.23 15.60
N GLU A 176 -50.48 4.26 14.76
CA GLU A 176 -50.60 4.33 13.30
C GLU A 176 -51.93 3.77 12.79
N LEU A 177 -52.76 3.21 13.69
CA LEU A 177 -54.02 2.54 13.38
C LEU A 177 -55.19 3.53 13.36
N ALA A 178 -55.07 4.62 12.58
CA ALA A 178 -56.02 5.74 12.51
C ALA A 178 -57.49 5.35 12.17
N GLY A 179 -57.74 4.13 11.67
CA GLY A 179 -59.07 3.61 11.36
C GLY A 179 -59.73 2.76 12.46
N LEU A 180 -59.01 2.40 13.53
CA LEU A 180 -59.45 1.40 14.52
C LEU A 180 -59.85 2.01 15.89
N ALA A 181 -60.25 3.28 15.95
CA ALA A 181 -60.46 3.98 17.22
C ALA A 181 -61.40 3.26 18.22
N SER A 182 -62.38 2.50 17.74
CA SER A 182 -63.30 1.69 18.57
C SER A 182 -62.60 0.49 19.21
N ILE A 183 -61.80 -0.27 18.45
CA ILE A 183 -61.13 -1.49 18.94
C ILE A 183 -59.72 -1.25 19.48
N ALA A 184 -59.10 -0.11 19.17
CA ALA A 184 -57.77 0.25 19.64
C ALA A 184 -57.71 0.28 21.18
N THR A 185 -58.79 0.68 21.83
CA THR A 185 -58.91 0.65 23.31
C THR A 185 -58.93 -0.79 23.84
N GLU A 186 -59.67 -1.69 23.19
CA GLU A 186 -59.76 -3.10 23.58
C GLU A 186 -58.45 -3.86 23.33
N ILE A 187 -57.81 -3.61 22.19
CA ILE A 187 -56.49 -4.13 21.86
C ILE A 187 -55.47 -3.59 22.86
N SER A 188 -55.46 -2.28 23.13
CA SER A 188 -54.53 -1.68 24.10
C SER A 188 -54.72 -2.25 25.51
N ALA A 189 -55.97 -2.47 25.94
CA ALA A 189 -56.25 -3.10 27.24
C ALA A 189 -55.77 -4.56 27.30
N SER A 190 -55.97 -5.32 26.21
CA SER A 190 -55.50 -6.70 26.10
C SER A 190 -53.97 -6.79 26.11
N LEU A 191 -53.31 -5.94 25.32
CA LEU A 191 -51.85 -5.88 25.25
C LEU A 191 -51.21 -5.35 26.54
N GLY A 192 -51.83 -4.37 27.20
CA GLY A 192 -51.38 -3.82 28.47
C GLY A 192 -51.52 -4.77 29.66
N SER A 193 -52.25 -5.88 29.50
CA SER A 193 -52.40 -6.91 30.52
C SER A 193 -51.40 -8.06 30.38
N CYS A 194 -50.55 -8.05 29.35
CA CYS A 194 -49.52 -9.07 29.14
C CYS A 194 -48.30 -8.80 30.03
N ASP A 195 -47.65 -9.86 30.52
CA ASP A 195 -46.51 -9.72 31.43
C ASP A 195 -45.24 -9.20 30.73
N ASN A 196 -45.06 -9.52 29.44
CA ASN A 196 -43.83 -9.23 28.72
C ASN A 196 -44.09 -8.71 27.30
N LEU A 197 -43.21 -7.83 26.84
CA LEU A 197 -43.14 -7.32 25.48
C LEU A 197 -41.73 -7.55 24.92
N VAL A 198 -41.65 -8.17 23.75
CA VAL A 198 -40.44 -8.28 22.95
C VAL A 198 -40.61 -7.46 21.67
N VAL A 199 -39.65 -6.58 21.40
CA VAL A 199 -39.56 -5.86 20.14
C VAL A 199 -38.65 -6.63 19.19
N LEU A 200 -39.16 -6.99 18.02
CA LEU A 200 -38.43 -7.61 16.91
C LEU A 200 -38.26 -6.63 15.76
N ALA A 201 -37.41 -6.98 14.80
CA ALA A 201 -37.25 -6.27 13.54
C ALA A 201 -37.36 -7.24 12.37
N ALA A 202 -37.98 -6.80 11.28
CA ALA A 202 -38.06 -7.51 10.01
C ALA A 202 -38.08 -6.50 8.85
N ASN A 203 -37.92 -6.99 7.62
CA ASN A 203 -38.16 -6.17 6.44
C ASN A 203 -39.66 -5.79 6.35
N GLN A 204 -39.94 -4.50 6.20
CA GLN A 204 -41.27 -3.93 6.03
C GLN A 204 -41.96 -4.53 4.80
N SER A 205 -41.22 -4.68 3.70
CA SER A 205 -41.71 -5.36 2.49
C SER A 205 -42.22 -6.79 2.76
N GLU A 206 -41.57 -7.52 3.66
CA GLU A 206 -41.98 -8.87 4.06
C GLU A 206 -43.18 -8.85 5.00
N ILE A 207 -43.23 -7.89 5.93
CA ILE A 207 -44.39 -7.70 6.82
C ILE A 207 -45.64 -7.28 6.06
N GLN A 208 -45.51 -6.43 5.04
CA GLN A 208 -46.64 -6.10 4.16
C GLN A 208 -47.21 -7.34 3.44
N SER A 209 -46.35 -8.31 3.12
CA SER A 209 -46.78 -9.58 2.54
C SER A 209 -47.56 -10.44 3.55
N VAL A 210 -47.21 -10.37 4.84
CA VAL A 210 -47.97 -11.01 5.93
C VAL A 210 -49.33 -10.34 6.11
N GLU A 211 -49.37 -9.01 6.12
CA GLU A 211 -50.60 -8.21 6.29
C GLU A 211 -51.62 -8.39 5.16
N THR A 212 -51.15 -8.66 3.94
CA THR A 212 -52.02 -8.88 2.77
C THR A 212 -52.47 -10.33 2.61
N SER A 213 -51.88 -11.26 3.36
CA SER A 213 -52.33 -12.66 3.36
C SER A 213 -53.74 -12.77 3.95
N GLN A 214 -54.63 -13.55 3.33
CA GLN A 214 -55.98 -13.76 3.86
C GLN A 214 -55.89 -14.43 5.25
N ASN A 215 -56.08 -13.62 6.31
CA ASN A 215 -55.96 -13.93 7.75
C ASN A 215 -54.51 -13.90 8.27
N LEU A 216 -54.06 -12.78 8.83
CA LEU A 216 -52.76 -12.61 9.50
C LEU A 216 -52.40 -13.82 10.39
N ARG A 217 -51.46 -14.66 9.92
CA ARG A 217 -51.06 -15.91 10.58
C ARG A 217 -49.67 -15.81 11.18
N TRP A 218 -49.47 -16.46 12.31
CA TRP A 218 -48.16 -16.50 12.98
C TRP A 218 -47.12 -17.29 12.15
N GLU A 219 -47.55 -18.28 11.36
CA GLU A 219 -46.67 -19.01 10.44
C GLU A 219 -46.07 -18.08 9.37
N ASN A 220 -46.89 -17.18 8.79
CA ASN A 220 -46.44 -16.20 7.80
C ASN A 220 -45.46 -15.18 8.43
N LEU A 221 -45.68 -14.83 9.71
CA LEU A 221 -44.75 -13.97 10.44
C LEU A 221 -43.38 -14.64 10.64
N ILE A 222 -43.35 -15.94 10.94
CA ILE A 222 -42.09 -16.70 11.06
C ILE A 222 -41.34 -16.67 9.72
N GLU A 223 -42.03 -16.92 8.61
CA GLU A 223 -41.41 -16.84 7.28
C GLU A 223 -40.83 -15.44 6.99
N ALA A 224 -41.54 -14.37 7.36
CA ALA A 224 -41.05 -13.00 7.22
C ALA A 224 -39.83 -12.71 8.12
N LEU A 225 -39.84 -13.18 9.37
CA LEU A 225 -38.71 -13.05 10.30
C LEU A 225 -37.48 -13.82 9.81
N ALA A 226 -37.67 -14.98 9.18
CA ALA A 226 -36.59 -15.80 8.62
C ALA A 226 -35.89 -15.14 7.43
N LYS A 227 -36.58 -14.25 6.70
CA LYS A 227 -35.98 -13.39 5.66
C LYS A 227 -35.17 -12.22 6.24
N GLY A 228 -35.31 -11.95 7.53
CA GLY A 228 -34.48 -11.03 8.29
C GLY A 228 -34.76 -9.55 8.05
N PHE A 229 -33.80 -8.72 8.43
CA PHE A 229 -33.81 -7.27 8.27
C PHE A 229 -32.41 -6.70 8.02
N GLY A 230 -32.36 -5.52 7.41
CA GLY A 230 -31.12 -4.81 7.13
C GLY A 230 -30.61 -3.95 8.28
N LEU A 231 -29.30 -3.99 8.50
CA LEU A 231 -28.53 -3.10 9.36
C LEU A 231 -27.41 -2.43 8.56
N GLN A 232 -27.47 -1.12 8.39
CA GLN A 232 -26.40 -0.33 7.80
C GLN A 232 -25.27 -0.13 8.81
N TRP A 233 -24.06 -0.60 8.54
CA TRP A 233 -22.98 -0.53 9.52
C TRP A 233 -22.08 0.71 9.38
N ASN A 234 -21.56 1.17 10.53
CA ASN A 234 -20.49 2.14 10.65
C ASN A 234 -19.34 1.59 11.48
N ALA A 235 -18.24 1.22 10.82
CA ALA A 235 -17.05 0.70 11.46
C ALA A 235 -15.83 1.50 11.01
N ASN A 236 -15.83 2.82 11.25
CA ASN A 236 -14.81 3.72 10.73
C ASN A 236 -14.65 3.63 9.19
N ASN A 237 -15.77 3.47 8.48
CA ASN A 237 -15.78 3.22 7.03
C ASN A 237 -15.06 4.32 6.23
N SER A 238 -15.17 5.58 6.66
CA SER A 238 -14.45 6.71 6.04
C SER A 238 -12.93 6.60 6.22
N LEU A 239 -12.47 6.22 7.42
CA LEU A 239 -11.04 5.98 7.68
C LEU A 239 -10.54 4.82 6.84
N CYS A 240 -11.30 3.73 6.79
CA CYS A 240 -10.96 2.56 5.99
C CYS A 240 -10.90 2.88 4.50
N GLY A 241 -11.83 3.69 3.98
CA GLY A 241 -11.80 4.18 2.60
C GLY A 241 -10.50 4.93 2.30
N ARG A 242 -10.07 5.85 3.17
CA ARG A 242 -8.81 6.58 2.99
C ARG A 242 -7.58 5.66 3.06
N CYS A 243 -7.57 4.73 3.99
CA CYS A 243 -6.51 3.73 4.13
C CYS A 243 -6.34 2.90 2.85
N ARG A 244 -7.45 2.35 2.32
CA ARG A 244 -7.45 1.58 1.07
C ARG A 244 -6.99 2.43 -0.11
N SER A 245 -7.45 3.67 -0.21
CA SER A 245 -7.00 4.61 -1.26
C SER A 245 -5.50 4.91 -1.20
N SER A 246 -4.88 4.82 -0.02
CA SER A 246 -3.42 4.94 0.15
C SER A 246 -2.65 3.62 -0.05
N GLY A 247 -3.32 2.54 -0.43
CA GLY A 247 -2.72 1.22 -0.65
C GLY A 247 -2.60 0.34 0.60
N GLY A 248 -3.22 0.74 1.71
CA GLY A 248 -3.20 0.04 3.00
C GLY A 248 -4.38 -0.90 3.22
N GLN A 249 -4.31 -1.67 4.31
CA GLN A 249 -5.34 -2.59 4.77
C GLN A 249 -5.96 -2.09 6.08
N CYS A 250 -7.28 -2.10 6.14
CA CYS A 250 -8.01 -1.65 7.32
C CYS A 250 -7.97 -2.69 8.43
N GLY A 251 -7.84 -2.22 9.66
CA GLY A 251 -8.06 -3.03 10.84
C GLY A 251 -8.15 -2.19 12.10
N TYR A 252 -7.86 -2.80 13.23
CA TYR A 252 -8.10 -2.23 14.54
C TYR A 252 -7.01 -2.66 15.51
N ASN A 253 -6.40 -1.69 16.17
CA ASN A 253 -5.42 -1.97 17.21
C ASN A 253 -6.16 -2.27 18.52
N THR A 254 -6.18 -3.55 18.91
CA THR A 254 -6.86 -4.05 20.11
C THR A 254 -6.21 -3.62 21.43
N VAL A 255 -4.97 -3.12 21.39
CA VAL A 255 -4.28 -2.57 22.57
C VAL A 255 -4.65 -1.11 22.80
N SER A 256 -4.67 -0.30 21.73
CA SER A 256 -4.97 1.14 21.83
C SER A 256 -6.46 1.47 21.63
N ASN A 257 -7.28 0.48 21.25
CA ASN A 257 -8.70 0.63 20.92
C ASN A 257 -8.97 1.69 19.86
N LYS A 258 -8.18 1.66 18.77
CA LYS A 258 -8.27 2.61 17.67
C LYS A 258 -8.19 1.93 16.31
N PHE A 259 -8.80 2.58 15.32
CA PHE A 259 -8.60 2.20 13.91
C PHE A 259 -7.12 2.19 13.56
N SER A 260 -6.72 1.22 12.73
CA SER A 260 -5.37 1.14 12.21
C SER A 260 -5.40 0.89 10.69
N CYS A 261 -4.53 1.60 9.99
CA CYS A 261 -4.22 1.36 8.59
C CYS A 261 -2.90 0.61 8.52
N TYR A 262 -2.97 -0.70 8.26
CA TYR A 262 -1.79 -1.51 8.05
C TYR A 262 -1.19 -1.21 6.69
N CYS A 263 0.10 -0.88 6.65
CA CYS A 263 0.85 -0.55 5.44
C CYS A 263 2.05 -1.49 5.33
N THR A 264 2.67 -1.57 4.14
CA THR A 264 3.76 -2.53 3.90
C THR A 264 4.94 -2.37 4.85
N ASP A 265 5.20 -1.17 5.35
CA ASP A 265 6.26 -0.85 6.29
C ASP A 265 5.82 -1.06 7.75
N ARG A 266 4.70 -0.46 8.17
CA ARG A 266 4.14 -0.55 9.53
C ARG A 266 2.68 -0.03 9.57
N PRO A 267 1.97 -0.16 10.71
CA PRO A 267 0.65 0.42 10.87
C PRO A 267 0.70 1.94 11.09
N TYR A 268 -0.28 2.65 10.54
CA TYR A 268 -0.53 4.08 10.70
C TYR A 268 -1.96 4.35 11.17
N ASP A 269 -2.23 5.57 11.64
CA ASP A 269 -3.54 5.91 12.21
C ASP A 269 -4.66 6.02 11.17
N THR A 270 -4.37 6.36 9.92
CA THR A 270 -5.44 6.66 8.93
C THR A 270 -5.12 6.31 7.49
N VAL A 271 -3.90 6.59 7.04
CA VAL A 271 -3.44 6.39 5.67
C VAL A 271 -2.00 5.89 5.70
N CYS A 272 -1.63 5.08 4.72
CA CYS A 272 -0.24 4.83 4.45
C CYS A 272 0.42 6.12 3.99
N PRO A 273 1.65 6.40 4.44
CA PRO A 273 2.43 7.43 3.81
C PRO A 273 2.47 7.07 2.33
N THR A 274 1.96 7.96 1.49
CA THR A 274 2.41 7.96 0.10
C THR A 274 3.93 8.03 0.16
N PRO A 275 4.67 7.37 -0.73
CA PRO A 275 6.10 7.60 -0.82
C PRO A 275 6.28 9.05 -1.28
N THR A 276 6.27 9.97 -0.30
CA THR A 276 6.40 11.42 -0.43
C THR A 276 7.80 11.80 -0.89
N GLY A 277 8.68 10.82 -1.12
CA GLY A 277 9.94 11.03 -1.83
C GLY A 277 9.74 11.42 -3.29
N TYR A 278 8.84 10.77 -4.05
CA TYR A 278 8.92 10.86 -5.52
C TYR A 278 8.28 12.10 -6.15
N VAL A 279 7.54 12.92 -5.39
CA VAL A 279 6.87 14.12 -5.94
C VAL A 279 7.90 15.16 -6.45
N ASN A 280 9.11 15.16 -5.88
CA ASN A 280 10.19 16.06 -6.28
C ASN A 280 11.10 15.48 -7.37
N CYS A 281 11.03 14.19 -7.71
CA CYS A 281 11.86 13.61 -8.76
C CYS A 281 11.46 14.07 -10.18
N ASN A 282 10.29 14.72 -10.31
CA ASN A 282 9.85 15.35 -11.55
C ASN A 282 10.55 16.70 -11.83
N ARG A 283 11.27 17.26 -10.85
CA ARG A 283 11.96 18.53 -11.04
C ARG A 283 13.34 18.26 -11.64
N THR A 284 13.60 18.88 -12.78
CA THR A 284 14.97 19.06 -13.24
C THR A 284 15.67 20.07 -12.35
N PHE A 285 17.01 20.00 -12.32
CA PHE A 285 17.84 20.97 -11.62
C PHE A 285 18.90 21.54 -12.57
N ALA A 286 19.50 22.65 -12.17
CA ALA A 286 20.67 23.21 -12.84
C ALA A 286 21.91 22.89 -12.00
N CYS A 287 23.03 22.64 -12.66
CA CYS A 287 24.32 22.41 -12.05
C CYS A 287 25.34 23.24 -12.84
N GLY A 288 25.91 24.28 -12.22
CA GLY A 288 26.75 25.24 -12.93
C GLY A 288 26.06 25.79 -14.18
N ASN A 289 26.71 25.67 -15.34
CA ASN A 289 26.20 26.12 -16.63
C ASN A 289 25.26 25.14 -17.35
N ILE A 290 24.97 23.97 -16.75
CA ILE A 290 24.12 22.94 -17.35
C ILE A 290 22.73 23.00 -16.71
N GLU A 291 21.72 23.23 -17.53
CA GLU A 291 20.32 23.29 -17.11
C GLU A 291 19.55 22.01 -17.48
N ASN A 292 18.32 21.89 -16.95
CA ASN A 292 17.39 20.81 -17.29
C ASN A 292 17.91 19.39 -16.99
N ILE A 293 18.69 19.25 -15.92
CA ILE A 293 19.29 17.97 -15.53
C ILE A 293 18.22 17.07 -14.87
N GLY A 294 17.97 15.94 -15.51
CA GLY A 294 16.95 14.95 -15.18
C GLY A 294 17.53 13.62 -14.66
N TYR A 295 16.68 12.60 -14.51
CA TYR A 295 17.15 11.22 -14.26
C TYR A 295 18.04 10.78 -15.44
N PRO A 296 19.20 10.14 -15.24
CA PRO A 296 19.65 9.46 -14.00
C PRO A 296 20.42 10.33 -13.01
N PHE A 297 20.68 11.60 -13.31
CA PHE A 297 21.53 12.46 -12.51
C PHE A 297 20.81 13.01 -11.26
N TRP A 298 21.56 13.17 -10.18
CA TRP A 298 21.10 13.72 -8.91
C TRP A 298 22.22 14.53 -8.22
N GLY A 299 21.89 15.38 -7.25
CA GLY A 299 22.82 16.38 -6.67
C GLY A 299 22.16 17.74 -6.43
N LEU A 300 22.89 18.69 -5.82
CA LEU A 300 22.44 20.07 -5.53
C LEU A 300 21.00 20.17 -4.94
N GLY A 301 20.66 19.27 -4.02
CA GLY A 301 19.33 19.24 -3.38
C GLY A 301 18.29 18.35 -4.07
N ARG A 302 18.59 17.77 -5.25
CA ARG A 302 17.85 16.63 -5.77
C ARG A 302 18.30 15.35 -5.05
N PRO A 303 17.39 14.64 -4.34
CA PRO A 303 17.75 13.47 -3.53
C PRO A 303 18.33 12.31 -4.34
N ASP A 304 19.12 11.48 -3.68
CA ASP A 304 19.75 10.28 -4.24
C ASP A 304 18.74 9.24 -4.73
N TYR A 305 17.61 9.09 -4.05
CA TYR A 305 16.49 8.22 -4.47
C TYR A 305 15.74 8.73 -5.72
N CYS A 306 16.11 9.89 -6.28
CA CYS A 306 15.59 10.41 -7.55
C CYS A 306 16.56 10.23 -8.72
N GLY A 307 17.68 9.53 -8.52
CA GLY A 307 18.68 9.27 -9.55
C GLY A 307 19.33 7.90 -9.41
N PHE A 308 20.24 7.59 -10.32
CA PHE A 308 20.88 6.28 -10.38
C PHE A 308 22.24 6.30 -9.64
N PRO A 309 22.59 5.26 -8.86
CA PRO A 309 23.90 5.16 -8.24
C PRO A 309 25.03 5.29 -9.27
N GLY A 310 26.01 6.16 -8.99
CA GLY A 310 27.09 6.47 -9.93
C GLY A 310 26.85 7.69 -10.85
N PHE A 311 25.68 8.35 -10.74
CA PHE A 311 25.33 9.56 -11.50
C PHE A 311 25.19 10.82 -10.61
N GLN A 312 25.87 10.83 -9.46
CA GLN A 312 25.88 11.99 -8.58
C GLN A 312 26.69 13.13 -9.20
N LEU A 313 26.07 14.31 -9.33
CA LEU A 313 26.75 15.54 -9.72
C LEU A 313 27.10 16.38 -8.50
N ASN A 314 28.35 16.84 -8.46
CA ASN A 314 28.82 17.84 -7.53
C ASN A 314 28.79 19.19 -8.23
N CYS A 315 27.93 20.08 -7.73
CA CYS A 315 27.67 21.38 -8.34
C CYS A 315 28.30 22.46 -7.47
N GLY A 316 29.56 22.82 -7.75
CA GLY A 316 30.17 24.03 -7.20
C GLY A 316 29.62 25.30 -7.88
N ASP A 317 30.17 26.47 -7.54
CA ASP A 317 29.67 27.77 -8.02
C ASP A 317 29.76 27.99 -9.55
N SER A 318 30.43 27.12 -10.33
CA SER A 318 30.54 27.30 -11.79
C SER A 318 30.74 26.02 -12.62
N ASN A 319 31.45 25.00 -12.10
CA ASN A 319 31.82 23.81 -12.88
C ASN A 319 31.19 22.53 -12.28
N PRO A 320 30.30 21.86 -13.01
CA PRO A 320 29.77 20.55 -12.61
C PRO A 320 30.86 19.48 -12.62
N GLU A 321 30.89 18.64 -11.60
CA GLU A 321 31.80 17.51 -11.49
C GLU A 321 31.06 16.19 -11.28
N ILE A 322 31.63 15.11 -11.81
CA ILE A 322 31.20 13.74 -11.54
C ILE A 322 32.42 12.88 -11.21
N THR A 323 32.29 12.00 -10.23
CA THR A 323 33.32 11.01 -9.91
C THR A 323 32.90 9.67 -10.49
N ILE A 324 33.70 9.14 -11.42
CA ILE A 324 33.51 7.80 -12.00
C ILE A 324 34.67 6.93 -11.52
N MET A 325 34.34 5.87 -10.80
CA MET A 325 35.31 5.02 -10.10
C MET A 325 36.23 5.84 -9.18
N SER A 326 37.50 6.04 -9.56
CA SER A 326 38.50 6.75 -8.77
C SER A 326 38.93 8.10 -9.39
N ALA A 327 38.30 8.52 -10.49
CA ALA A 327 38.66 9.74 -11.19
C ALA A 327 37.52 10.77 -11.15
N THR A 328 37.87 12.04 -11.02
CA THR A 328 36.94 13.17 -11.06
C THR A 328 37.01 13.85 -12.43
N TYR A 329 35.84 14.11 -12.99
CA TYR A 329 35.68 14.70 -14.31
C TYR A 329 34.83 15.97 -14.20
N HIS A 330 35.20 17.00 -14.96
CA HIS A 330 34.29 18.10 -15.24
C HIS A 330 33.27 17.66 -16.27
N VAL A 331 32.00 17.93 -15.99
CA VAL A 331 30.90 17.68 -16.93
C VAL A 331 30.77 18.90 -17.83
N LEU A 332 31.09 18.72 -19.11
CA LEU A 332 31.01 19.75 -20.13
C LEU A 332 29.63 19.82 -20.77
N GLY A 333 28.90 18.70 -20.79
CA GLY A 333 27.56 18.64 -21.38
C GLY A 333 26.81 17.36 -21.04
N ILE A 334 25.48 17.48 -20.96
CA ILE A 334 24.54 16.37 -20.76
C ILE A 334 23.46 16.49 -21.83
N ASN A 335 23.30 15.46 -22.66
CA ASN A 335 22.21 15.36 -23.62
C ASN A 335 21.34 14.13 -23.30
N ASN A 336 20.17 14.38 -22.72
CA ASN A 336 19.26 13.32 -22.28
C ASN A 336 18.63 12.53 -23.43
N GLU A 337 18.44 13.14 -24.60
CA GLU A 337 17.79 12.49 -25.76
C GLU A 337 18.71 11.43 -26.38
N SER A 338 19.98 11.78 -26.56
CA SER A 338 21.00 10.89 -27.13
C SER A 338 21.75 10.07 -26.08
N ARG A 339 21.50 10.31 -24.79
CA ARG A 339 22.21 9.70 -23.66
C ARG A 339 23.72 9.94 -23.71
N LEU A 340 24.11 11.15 -24.12
CA LEU A 340 25.50 11.55 -24.29
C LEU A 340 25.97 12.44 -23.13
N LEU A 341 26.98 11.97 -22.41
CA LEU A 341 27.67 12.70 -21.35
C LEU A 341 29.06 13.10 -21.85
N THR A 342 29.34 14.40 -21.90
CA THR A 342 30.65 14.92 -22.33
C THR A 342 31.47 15.32 -21.11
N LEU A 343 32.66 14.74 -20.97
CA LEU A 343 33.52 14.85 -19.79
C LEU A 343 34.94 15.27 -20.15
N ALA A 344 35.57 16.08 -19.29
CA ALA A 344 37.01 16.30 -19.30
C ALA A 344 37.62 15.92 -17.94
N ILE A 345 38.83 15.37 -17.93
CA ILE A 345 39.48 14.97 -16.69
C ILE A 345 39.91 16.22 -15.92
N ALA A 346 39.47 16.37 -14.67
CA ALA A 346 39.68 17.60 -13.92
C ALA A 346 41.16 17.97 -13.76
N ASP A 347 42.01 16.97 -13.49
CA ASP A 347 43.44 17.17 -13.27
C ASP A 347 44.23 17.61 -14.52
N TYR A 348 43.61 17.54 -15.71
CA TYR A 348 44.27 17.76 -17.00
C TYR A 348 43.80 19.01 -17.76
N LEU A 349 42.88 19.80 -17.21
CA LEU A 349 42.30 20.95 -17.91
C LEU A 349 43.32 22.04 -18.23
N ASP A 350 44.18 22.39 -17.27
CA ASP A 350 45.13 23.50 -17.39
C ASP A 350 46.58 23.03 -17.60
N ASN A 351 46.87 21.77 -17.27
CA ASN A 351 48.22 21.23 -17.25
C ASN A 351 48.21 19.72 -17.58
N PRO A 352 48.95 19.23 -18.59
CA PRO A 352 49.01 17.81 -18.93
C PRO A 352 49.81 16.96 -17.92
N CYS A 353 50.23 17.56 -16.80
CA CYS A 353 51.17 17.02 -15.84
C CYS A 353 50.55 17.02 -14.43
N PRO A 354 49.63 16.07 -14.14
CA PRO A 354 48.99 15.99 -12.84
C PRO A 354 49.96 15.52 -11.76
N THR A 355 49.63 15.78 -10.50
CA THR A 355 50.43 15.37 -9.34
C THR A 355 50.32 13.87 -9.02
N SER A 356 49.30 13.20 -9.56
CA SER A 356 49.10 11.75 -9.50
C SER A 356 48.64 11.24 -10.86
N LEU A 357 49.21 10.12 -11.32
CA LEU A 357 48.81 9.49 -12.57
C LEU A 357 47.60 8.60 -12.31
N ILE A 358 46.47 8.92 -12.93
CA ILE A 358 45.22 8.17 -12.83
C ILE A 358 44.84 7.69 -14.23
N ASN A 359 44.60 6.39 -14.38
CA ASN A 359 44.06 5.84 -15.62
C ASN A 359 42.55 6.11 -15.69
N THR A 360 42.07 6.51 -16.85
CA THR A 360 40.65 6.65 -17.14
C THR A 360 40.00 5.26 -17.16
N THR A 361 39.47 4.84 -16.01
CA THR A 361 38.75 3.56 -15.88
C THR A 361 37.26 3.87 -15.74
N LEU A 362 36.44 3.25 -16.57
CA LEU A 362 34.98 3.40 -16.53
C LEU A 362 34.34 2.19 -15.85
N ASN A 363 33.13 2.39 -15.32
CA ASN A 363 32.25 1.29 -15.00
C ASN A 363 31.54 0.83 -16.30
N PRO A 364 31.87 -0.36 -16.86
CA PRO A 364 31.32 -0.81 -18.14
C PRO A 364 29.82 -1.11 -18.08
N ASP A 365 29.24 -1.29 -16.89
CA ASP A 365 27.80 -1.48 -16.73
C ASP A 365 27.01 -0.17 -16.93
N LEU A 366 27.66 0.98 -16.69
CA LEU A 366 27.01 2.30 -16.68
C LEU A 366 27.44 3.21 -17.83
N PHE A 367 28.66 3.06 -18.32
CA PHE A 367 29.24 3.95 -19.31
C PHE A 367 29.97 3.20 -20.42
N GLU A 368 29.73 3.62 -21.64
CA GLU A 368 30.44 3.18 -22.84
C GLU A 368 31.00 4.39 -23.56
N PHE A 369 32.22 4.28 -24.11
CA PHE A 369 32.79 5.37 -24.90
C PHE A 369 32.05 5.51 -26.23
N THR A 370 31.86 6.74 -26.69
CA THR A 370 31.25 6.97 -28.00
C THR A 370 32.18 6.52 -29.13
N PRO A 371 31.65 6.11 -30.31
CA PRO A 371 32.46 5.61 -31.41
C PRO A 371 33.50 6.61 -31.97
N ASP A 372 33.30 7.91 -31.73
CA ASP A 372 34.19 9.01 -32.12
C ASP A 372 35.28 9.29 -31.07
N THR A 373 35.28 8.60 -29.93
CA THR A 373 36.33 8.76 -28.91
C THR A 373 37.61 8.03 -29.31
N GLN A 374 38.74 8.76 -29.31
CA GLN A 374 40.09 8.22 -29.50
C GLN A 374 40.85 8.16 -28.19
N ASP A 375 41.72 7.16 -28.03
CA ASP A 375 42.56 7.03 -26.86
C ASP A 375 43.82 7.89 -27.03
N ILE A 376 44.13 8.73 -26.04
CA ILE A 376 45.38 9.49 -25.95
C ILE A 376 46.28 8.81 -24.92
N ASN A 377 47.43 8.31 -25.36
CA ASN A 377 48.39 7.67 -24.47
C ASN A 377 49.49 8.67 -24.10
N LEU A 378 49.61 9.00 -22.81
CA LEU A 378 50.62 9.92 -22.29
C LEU A 378 51.75 9.13 -21.62
N TYR A 379 52.98 9.37 -22.07
CA TYR A 379 54.19 8.77 -21.51
C TYR A 379 55.06 9.86 -20.89
N TYR A 380 55.34 9.72 -19.60
CA TYR A 380 56.11 10.69 -18.82
C TYR A 380 57.57 10.26 -18.66
N HIS A 381 58.45 11.24 -18.40
CA HIS A 381 59.89 11.03 -18.25
C HIS A 381 60.58 10.40 -19.47
N CYS A 382 60.07 10.71 -20.66
CA CYS A 382 60.66 10.26 -21.92
C CYS A 382 61.73 11.25 -22.43
N PRO A 383 62.80 10.77 -23.09
CA PRO A 383 63.71 11.64 -23.84
C PRO A 383 62.95 12.40 -24.92
N GLN A 384 63.30 13.68 -25.16
CA GLN A 384 62.76 14.45 -26.28
C GLN A 384 63.11 13.73 -27.59
N ILE A 385 62.09 13.28 -28.32
CA ILE A 385 62.28 12.61 -29.60
C ILE A 385 62.43 13.71 -30.67
N PRO A 386 63.51 13.74 -31.47
CA PRO A 386 63.65 14.69 -32.56
C PRO A 386 62.42 14.61 -33.48
N ASN A 387 61.84 15.75 -33.87
CA ASN A 387 60.62 15.89 -34.68
C ASN A 387 60.66 15.19 -36.07
N GLN A 388 61.68 14.39 -36.37
CA GLN A 388 61.97 13.89 -37.70
C GLN A 388 61.63 12.41 -37.96
N ASP A 389 61.23 11.61 -36.95
CA ASP A 389 61.11 10.15 -37.18
C ASP A 389 59.78 9.45 -36.89
N ILE A 390 58.75 10.06 -36.30
CA ILE A 390 57.43 9.39 -36.17
C ILE A 390 56.31 10.43 -36.21
N GLY A 391 55.61 10.58 -37.35
CA GLY A 391 54.60 11.63 -37.59
C GLY A 391 53.37 11.62 -36.65
N SER A 392 53.26 10.63 -35.76
CA SER A 392 52.14 10.45 -34.84
C SER A 392 52.51 10.64 -33.35
N ILE A 393 53.79 10.85 -33.02
CA ILE A 393 54.24 11.06 -31.63
C ILE A 393 54.60 12.53 -31.43
N ILE A 394 54.05 13.15 -30.38
CA ILE A 394 54.18 14.58 -30.13
C ILE A 394 54.79 14.81 -28.74
N ASN A 395 55.82 15.65 -28.66
CA ASN A 395 56.49 16.01 -27.40
C ASN A 395 55.67 17.03 -26.59
N PHE A 396 55.69 16.90 -25.27
CA PHE A 396 55.21 17.92 -24.33
C PHE A 396 56.18 18.06 -23.14
N THR A 397 56.07 19.17 -22.41
CA THR A 397 56.94 19.48 -21.27
C THR A 397 56.13 19.68 -20.01
N CYS A 398 56.60 19.09 -18.92
CA CYS A 398 56.04 19.23 -17.59
C CYS A 398 56.95 20.06 -16.70
N ASN A 399 56.34 20.96 -15.92
CA ASN A 399 56.99 21.68 -14.83
C ASN A 399 56.17 21.48 -13.55
N VAL A 400 56.63 20.58 -12.69
CA VAL A 400 55.96 20.26 -11.42
C VAL A 400 56.97 20.48 -10.29
N ASN A 401 56.62 21.27 -9.27
CA ASN A 401 57.47 21.53 -8.09
C ASN A 401 58.92 21.92 -8.42
N SER A 402 59.16 22.74 -9.44
CA SER A 402 60.49 23.16 -9.93
C SER A 402 61.33 22.05 -10.57
N THR A 403 60.74 20.89 -10.86
CA THR A 403 61.35 19.85 -11.68
C THR A 403 60.75 19.88 -13.08
N ASN A 404 61.62 20.07 -14.07
CA ASN A 404 61.26 20.00 -15.48
C ASN A 404 61.53 18.60 -16.01
N PHE A 405 60.50 17.97 -16.58
CA PHE A 405 60.65 16.71 -17.29
C PHE A 405 59.84 16.73 -18.59
N SER A 406 60.21 15.84 -19.49
CA SER A 406 59.60 15.73 -20.80
C SER A 406 58.68 14.52 -20.88
N GLY A 407 57.67 14.61 -21.71
CA GLY A 407 56.80 13.50 -22.05
C GLY A 407 56.49 13.48 -23.54
N VAL A 408 55.91 12.36 -23.98
CA VAL A 408 55.39 12.19 -25.33
C VAL A 408 53.97 11.67 -25.27
N TYR A 409 53.14 12.07 -26.23
CA TYR A 409 51.79 11.52 -26.38
C TYR A 409 51.52 11.09 -27.82
N LEU A 410 50.60 10.15 -27.97
CA LEU A 410 50.16 9.64 -29.26
C LEU A 410 48.68 9.25 -29.22
N TYR A 411 47.99 9.45 -30.34
CA TYR A 411 46.61 9.05 -30.53
C TYR A 411 46.55 7.61 -31.04
N THR A 412 45.68 6.81 -30.46
CA THR A 412 45.44 5.42 -30.89
C THR A 412 43.97 5.22 -31.17
N ASN A 413 43.67 4.60 -32.31
CA ASN A 413 42.31 4.17 -32.61
C ASN A 413 41.98 2.94 -31.77
N ARG A 414 40.78 2.95 -31.19
CA ARG A 414 40.27 1.81 -30.44
C ARG A 414 39.77 0.75 -31.43
N SER A 415 40.63 -0.20 -31.79
CA SER A 415 40.28 -1.34 -32.66
C SER A 415 40.46 -2.66 -31.90
N GLU A 416 39.61 -3.66 -32.17
CA GLU A 416 39.58 -4.98 -31.50
C GLU A 416 40.78 -5.90 -31.84
N ILE A 417 41.83 -5.39 -32.48
CA ILE A 417 42.94 -6.21 -33.00
C ILE A 417 44.28 -5.67 -32.46
N GLN A 418 45.15 -6.58 -32.01
CA GLN A 418 46.44 -6.40 -31.32
C GLN A 418 47.55 -5.59 -32.06
N SER A 419 47.19 -4.61 -32.88
CA SER A 419 48.13 -3.64 -33.48
C SER A 419 47.69 -2.23 -33.14
N VAL A 420 48.40 -1.60 -32.18
CA VAL A 420 48.24 -0.19 -31.83
C VAL A 420 48.82 0.65 -32.98
N GLU A 421 48.00 1.02 -33.97
CA GLU A 421 48.41 1.94 -35.02
C GLU A 421 48.25 3.39 -34.53
N ALA A 422 49.35 4.15 -34.58
CA ALA A 422 49.36 5.55 -34.17
C ALA A 422 48.68 6.43 -35.23
N SER A 423 47.60 7.11 -34.85
CA SER A 423 46.81 7.98 -35.74
C SER A 423 47.36 9.41 -35.78
N PRO A 424 47.31 10.12 -36.93
CA PRO A 424 47.61 11.54 -36.98
C PRO A 424 46.63 12.36 -36.10
N ASN A 425 47.10 13.49 -35.56
CA ASN A 425 46.28 14.42 -34.78
C ASN A 425 45.07 14.89 -35.62
N PRO A 426 43.83 14.58 -35.20
CA PRO A 426 42.64 14.83 -36.02
C PRO A 426 42.24 16.31 -36.10
N SER A 427 42.69 17.18 -35.17
CA SER A 427 42.21 18.57 -35.06
C SER A 427 43.30 19.65 -35.20
N GLY A 428 44.58 19.30 -35.17
CA GLY A 428 45.69 20.27 -35.22
C GLY A 428 45.87 21.09 -33.93
N GLU A 429 45.17 20.70 -32.88
CA GLU A 429 45.16 21.35 -31.56
C GLU A 429 46.31 20.89 -30.69
N ASN A 430 46.69 21.70 -29.70
CA ASN A 430 47.68 21.27 -28.71
C ASN A 430 47.04 20.33 -27.67
N LEU A 431 47.88 19.57 -26.93
CA LEU A 431 47.43 18.53 -26.00
C LEU A 431 46.43 19.05 -24.94
N VAL A 432 46.65 20.26 -24.43
CA VAL A 432 45.80 20.85 -23.39
C VAL A 432 44.43 21.18 -23.95
N GLU A 433 44.37 21.78 -25.15
CA GLU A 433 43.11 22.05 -25.85
C GLU A 433 42.31 20.77 -26.12
N ALA A 434 42.99 19.69 -26.55
CA ALA A 434 42.34 18.41 -26.78
C ALA A 434 41.79 17.79 -25.49
N LEU A 435 42.55 17.83 -24.39
CA LEU A 435 42.11 17.33 -23.08
C LEU A 435 40.98 18.17 -22.48
N ALA A 436 40.99 19.49 -22.70
CA ALA A 436 39.97 20.41 -22.22
C ALA A 436 38.63 20.29 -22.98
N LYS A 437 38.65 19.90 -24.26
CA LYS A 437 37.43 19.55 -25.00
C LYS A 437 36.74 18.28 -24.51
N GLY A 438 37.52 17.40 -23.87
CA GLY A 438 37.00 16.18 -23.29
C GLY A 438 36.63 15.10 -24.31
N PHE A 439 35.85 14.12 -23.85
CA PHE A 439 35.40 12.96 -24.60
C PHE A 439 33.93 12.62 -24.28
N GLY A 440 33.29 11.87 -25.17
CA GLY A 440 31.89 11.47 -25.04
C GLY A 440 31.71 10.08 -24.43
N LEU A 441 30.74 9.95 -23.54
CA LEU A 441 30.27 8.67 -23.01
C LEU A 441 28.77 8.51 -23.30
N GLN A 442 28.38 7.33 -23.77
CA GLN A 442 27.00 6.86 -23.68
C GLN A 442 26.74 6.27 -22.31
N TRP A 443 25.61 6.61 -21.70
CA TRP A 443 25.25 6.05 -20.40
C TRP A 443 24.09 5.05 -20.45
N ASN A 444 24.14 4.09 -19.52
CA ASN A 444 23.11 3.10 -19.30
C ASN A 444 22.71 3.04 -17.81
N ALA A 445 21.53 3.56 -17.48
CA ALA A 445 21.01 3.62 -16.12
C ALA A 445 19.69 2.83 -16.01
N ASN A 446 19.70 1.54 -16.39
CA ASN A 446 18.50 0.70 -16.45
C ASN A 446 17.34 1.34 -17.23
N ASN A 447 17.69 1.96 -18.37
CA ASN A 447 16.77 2.79 -19.15
C ASN A 447 15.52 2.01 -19.61
N SER A 448 15.63 0.71 -19.90
CA SER A 448 14.49 -0.13 -20.30
C SER A 448 13.40 -0.26 -19.23
N LEU A 449 13.79 -0.36 -17.96
CA LEU A 449 12.86 -0.39 -16.83
C LEU A 449 12.24 0.99 -16.58
N CYS A 450 13.04 2.04 -16.74
CA CYS A 450 12.59 3.42 -16.66
C CYS A 450 11.57 3.76 -17.77
N ASP A 451 11.82 3.34 -19.01
CA ASP A 451 10.92 3.56 -20.15
C ASP A 451 9.62 2.78 -19.99
N TRP A 452 9.68 1.54 -19.48
CA TRP A 452 8.50 0.76 -19.10
C TRP A 452 7.67 1.45 -17.99
N CYS A 453 8.35 1.95 -16.95
CA CYS A 453 7.72 2.70 -15.86
C CYS A 453 7.00 3.95 -16.38
N ARG A 454 7.66 4.72 -17.25
CA ARG A 454 7.07 5.90 -17.92
C ARG A 454 5.87 5.53 -18.79
N GLY A 455 5.93 4.41 -19.52
CA GLY A 455 4.83 3.89 -20.33
C GLY A 455 3.57 3.53 -19.53
N SER A 456 3.72 3.24 -18.24
CA SER A 456 2.62 2.92 -17.31
C SER A 456 2.12 4.14 -16.51
N GLY A 457 2.54 5.35 -16.88
CA GLY A 457 2.21 6.59 -16.16
C GLY A 457 3.06 6.84 -14.90
N GLY A 458 4.01 5.95 -14.61
CA GLY A 458 4.99 6.08 -13.53
C GLY A 458 6.13 7.06 -13.87
N LYS A 459 7.06 7.25 -12.93
CA LYS A 459 8.22 8.12 -13.06
C LYS A 459 9.47 7.39 -12.60
N CYS A 460 10.59 7.64 -13.27
CA CYS A 460 11.88 7.06 -12.91
C CYS A 460 12.48 7.85 -11.76
N GLY A 461 12.77 7.15 -10.66
CA GLY A 461 13.45 7.63 -9.48
C GLY A 461 14.63 6.73 -9.21
#